data_AF-A0A4Y7TGD4-F1
#
_entry.id   AF-A0A4Y7TGD4-F1
#
_cell.length_a   1.000
_cell.length_b   1.000
_cell.length_c   1.000
_cell.angle_alpha   90.00
_cell.angle_beta   90.00
_cell.angle_gamma   90.00
#
_symmetry.space_group_name_H-M   'P 1'
#
loop_
_entity.id
_entity.type
_entity.pdbx_description
1 polymer ?
#
loop_
_entity_poly.entity_id
_entity_poly.type
_entity_poly.pdbx_seq_one_letter_code
_entity_poly.pdbx_strand_id
1 'polypeptide(L)'
;MLDATVSYLEGAGWQKAPTTHKSKASPKLPPDGFANGSAKSRRSQPSSSSRRTFEIIIVDDGSTDSTSSFALSLARTKYPNADIKVVTLEKNIGKGGAVRHGMLHAGGERLLMADADGASRIEDLAALWSNMDEIIAKPSTKNERAAVVGSRAHLVKTEAVVKRSLLRNILMYGLHTILRIVGVGHIRDTQCGFKLFSRSAAQQIFPSQHLPTWIFDVELLLIAKALGIEVGEVPVEWHEVAGSKLNVVTASIQMLRDLVVVRANMVVGRWKAGHGHGVTIVDGKRSKGD
;
A
#
# COMPACT_ATOMS: atom_id res chain seq x y z
N MET A 1 -7.50 1.86 15.68
CA MET A 1 -7.45 2.23 14.25
C MET A 1 -8.80 2.20 13.53
N LEU A 2 -9.54 1.08 13.53
CA LEU A 2 -10.78 0.92 12.75
C LEU A 2 -11.84 2.01 13.03
N ASP A 3 -12.16 2.27 14.30
CA ASP A 3 -13.08 3.34 14.74
C ASP A 3 -12.70 4.70 14.15
N ALA A 4 -11.45 5.11 14.33
CA ALA A 4 -10.94 6.39 13.84
C ALA A 4 -11.05 6.45 12.31
N THR A 5 -10.74 5.35 11.62
CA THR A 5 -10.77 5.28 10.16
C THR A 5 -12.18 5.45 9.61
N VAL A 6 -13.15 4.71 10.13
CA VAL A 6 -14.54 4.82 9.67
C VAL A 6 -15.09 6.21 9.97
N SER A 7 -14.88 6.70 11.20
CA SER A 7 -15.35 8.02 11.63
C SER A 7 -14.79 9.15 10.76
N TYR A 8 -13.48 9.09 10.43
CA TYR A 8 -12.83 10.06 9.58
C TYR A 8 -13.37 10.03 8.14
N LEU A 9 -13.46 8.84 7.53
CA LEU A 9 -13.88 8.71 6.13
C LEU A 9 -15.35 9.08 5.94
N GLU A 10 -16.24 8.64 6.83
CA GLU A 10 -17.65 9.03 6.82
C GLU A 10 -17.81 10.53 7.10
N GLY A 11 -17.06 11.08 8.06
CA GLY A 11 -17.03 12.51 8.36
C GLY A 11 -16.53 13.36 7.17
N ALA A 12 -15.63 12.81 6.35
CA ALA A 12 -15.18 13.41 5.10
C ALA A 12 -16.15 13.20 3.92
N GLY A 13 -17.31 12.58 4.15
CA GLY A 13 -18.35 12.35 3.15
C GLY A 13 -18.06 11.20 2.18
N TRP A 14 -17.13 10.30 2.50
CA TRP A 14 -16.85 9.13 1.68
C TRP A 14 -17.92 8.06 1.90
N GLN A 15 -18.23 7.32 0.85
CA GLN A 15 -19.28 6.30 0.87
C GLN A 15 -18.70 4.89 0.78
N LYS A 16 -19.51 3.89 1.13
CA LYS A 16 -19.18 2.49 0.88
C LYS A 16 -18.83 2.25 -0.59
N ALA A 17 -17.78 1.48 -0.87
CA ALA A 17 -17.51 1.00 -2.22
C ALA A 17 -18.72 0.19 -2.77
N PRO A 18 -19.09 0.34 -4.06
CA PRO A 18 -20.16 -0.45 -4.64
C PRO A 18 -19.80 -1.93 -4.57
N THR A 19 -20.68 -2.77 -4.03
CA THR A 19 -20.50 -4.23 -4.04
C THR A 19 -20.60 -4.73 -5.48
N THR A 20 -19.47 -5.05 -6.09
CA THR A 20 -19.42 -5.69 -7.41
C THR A 20 -19.77 -7.18 -7.32
N HIS A 21 -20.94 -7.52 -6.75
CA HIS A 21 -21.58 -8.83 -6.97
C HIS A 21 -22.33 -8.84 -8.29
N LYS A 22 -21.64 -8.51 -9.38
CA LYS A 22 -21.98 -9.00 -10.70
C LYS A 22 -20.72 -9.64 -11.25
N SER A 23 -20.70 -10.97 -11.19
CA SER A 23 -20.07 -11.77 -12.23
C SER A 23 -20.41 -11.10 -13.56
N LYS A 24 -19.47 -10.35 -14.13
CA LYS A 24 -19.53 -10.06 -15.56
C LYS A 24 -19.31 -11.42 -16.19
N ALA A 25 -20.41 -12.10 -16.47
CA ALA A 25 -20.44 -13.15 -17.46
C ALA A 25 -19.65 -12.65 -18.67
N SER A 26 -18.71 -13.47 -19.13
CA SER A 26 -17.86 -13.22 -20.28
C SER A 26 -18.66 -12.52 -21.38
N PRO A 27 -18.15 -11.42 -21.97
CA PRO A 27 -18.87 -10.74 -23.03
C PRO A 27 -19.00 -11.73 -24.20
N LYS A 28 -20.24 -12.17 -24.46
CA LYS A 28 -20.59 -12.84 -25.72
C LYS A 28 -20.29 -11.84 -26.83
N LEU A 29 -19.43 -12.25 -27.76
CA LEU A 29 -19.21 -11.52 -29.02
C LEU A 29 -20.57 -11.27 -29.70
N PRO A 30 -20.89 -10.02 -30.10
CA PRO A 30 -22.05 -9.78 -30.94
C PRO A 30 -21.77 -10.34 -32.35
N PRO A 31 -22.78 -10.86 -33.06
CA PRO A 31 -22.63 -11.29 -34.44
C PRO A 31 -22.42 -10.07 -35.33
N ASP A 32 -21.64 -10.29 -36.38
CA ASP A 32 -21.25 -9.31 -37.39
C ASP A 32 -22.45 -8.57 -37.98
N GLY A 33 -22.38 -7.24 -37.98
CA GLY A 33 -23.40 -6.37 -38.56
C GLY A 33 -22.85 -4.98 -38.84
N PHE A 34 -22.46 -4.75 -40.09
CA PHE A 34 -22.10 -3.44 -40.62
C PHE A 34 -23.29 -2.48 -40.57
N ALA A 35 -23.11 -1.29 -39.99
CA ALA A 35 -23.93 -0.12 -40.31
C ALA A 35 -23.15 1.19 -40.06
N ASN A 36 -22.98 1.96 -41.14
CA ASN A 36 -22.48 3.34 -41.14
C ASN A 36 -23.47 4.29 -40.46
N GLY A 37 -22.98 5.25 -39.68
CA GLY A 37 -23.80 6.33 -39.15
C GLY A 37 -23.01 7.38 -38.36
N SER A 38 -22.64 8.46 -39.03
CA SER A 38 -22.11 9.69 -38.43
C SER A 38 -23.16 10.38 -37.56
N ALA A 39 -22.87 10.73 -36.30
CA ALA A 39 -23.36 11.97 -35.67
C ALA A 39 -22.85 12.20 -34.23
N LYS A 40 -22.19 13.36 -34.09
CA LYS A 40 -22.30 14.33 -32.98
C LYS A 40 -21.80 13.93 -31.59
N SER A 41 -20.57 14.38 -31.34
CA SER A 41 -20.01 14.72 -30.02
C SER A 41 -20.98 15.60 -29.22
N ARG A 42 -21.66 14.99 -28.24
CA ARG A 42 -22.24 15.70 -27.10
C ARG A 42 -21.16 15.76 -26.03
N ARG A 43 -20.49 16.92 -25.97
CA ARG A 43 -19.61 17.29 -24.87
C ARG A 43 -20.49 17.45 -23.61
N SER A 44 -20.62 16.39 -22.84
CA SER A 44 -21.29 16.44 -21.53
C SER A 44 -20.44 17.29 -20.59
N GLN A 45 -21.03 18.38 -20.10
CA GLN A 45 -20.52 19.19 -18.99
C GLN A 45 -20.24 18.27 -17.78
N PRO A 46 -19.09 18.40 -17.08
CA PRO A 46 -18.84 17.62 -15.88
C PRO A 46 -19.57 18.25 -14.69
N SER A 47 -20.84 17.89 -14.50
CA SER A 47 -21.58 18.19 -13.27
C SER A 47 -21.65 16.95 -12.37
N SER A 48 -20.62 16.73 -11.56
CA SER A 48 -20.75 16.07 -10.25
C SER A 48 -19.42 16.20 -9.51
N SER A 49 -19.41 16.74 -8.30
CA SER A 49 -18.34 16.45 -7.36
C SER A 49 -18.21 14.93 -7.26
N SER A 50 -17.08 14.36 -7.67
CA SER A 50 -16.87 12.92 -7.64
C SER A 50 -16.97 12.46 -6.18
N ARG A 51 -18.06 11.77 -5.82
CA ARG A 51 -18.19 11.17 -4.49
C ARG A 51 -17.11 10.10 -4.35
N ARG A 52 -16.27 10.21 -3.31
CA ARG A 52 -15.24 9.22 -3.02
C ARG A 52 -15.87 8.02 -2.33
N THR A 53 -15.31 6.84 -2.60
CA THR A 53 -15.71 5.59 -1.95
C THR A 53 -14.54 4.95 -1.23
N PHE A 54 -14.81 4.15 -0.20
CA PHE A 54 -13.79 3.40 0.51
C PHE A 54 -14.19 1.96 0.78
N GLU A 55 -13.16 1.14 0.95
CA GLU A 55 -13.23 -0.19 1.54
C GLU A 55 -12.11 -0.30 2.59
N ILE A 56 -12.29 -1.18 3.57
CA ILE A 56 -11.33 -1.49 4.61
C ILE A 56 -11.07 -2.98 4.57
N ILE A 57 -9.83 -3.37 4.32
CA ILE A 57 -9.42 -4.77 4.37
C ILE A 57 -8.62 -5.00 5.64
N ILE A 58 -9.21 -5.75 6.57
CA ILE A 58 -8.54 -6.22 7.77
C ILE A 58 -7.87 -7.54 7.42
N VAL A 59 -6.55 -7.61 7.56
CA VAL A 59 -5.81 -8.86 7.37
C VAL A 59 -5.43 -9.43 8.72
N ASP A 60 -5.96 -10.60 9.03
CA ASP A 60 -5.60 -11.39 10.21
C ASP A 60 -4.50 -12.39 9.82
N ASP A 61 -3.28 -12.16 10.31
CA ASP A 61 -2.08 -12.97 10.05
C ASP A 61 -2.06 -14.25 10.90
N GLY A 62 -3.17 -15.00 10.88
CA GLY A 62 -3.33 -16.28 11.58
C GLY A 62 -3.38 -16.16 13.10
N SER A 63 -4.14 -15.19 13.63
CA SER A 63 -4.40 -15.10 15.07
C SER A 63 -5.09 -16.36 15.59
N THR A 64 -4.71 -16.80 16.79
CA THR A 64 -5.30 -17.97 17.47
C THR A 64 -6.47 -17.61 18.38
N ASP A 65 -6.85 -16.34 18.43
CA ASP A 65 -7.97 -15.83 19.21
C ASP A 65 -9.17 -15.49 18.31
N SER A 66 -10.13 -14.75 18.83
CA SER A 66 -11.37 -14.40 18.12
C SER A 66 -11.23 -13.19 17.18
N THR A 67 -10.03 -12.72 16.86
CA THR A 67 -9.79 -11.48 16.08
C THR A 67 -10.61 -11.39 14.79
N SER A 68 -10.52 -12.39 13.91
CA SER A 68 -11.30 -12.42 12.65
C SER A 68 -12.82 -12.36 12.89
N SER A 69 -13.32 -13.13 13.85
CA SER A 69 -14.76 -13.16 14.18
C SER A 69 -15.25 -11.84 14.77
N PHE A 70 -14.42 -11.19 15.59
CA PHE A 70 -14.70 -9.89 16.18
C PHE A 70 -14.72 -8.79 15.10
N ALA A 71 -13.75 -8.79 14.19
CA ALA A 71 -13.70 -7.87 13.05
C ALA A 71 -14.96 -7.99 12.16
N LEU A 72 -15.41 -9.21 11.86
CA LEU A 72 -16.65 -9.46 11.13
C LEU A 72 -17.89 -9.00 11.91
N SER A 73 -17.91 -9.19 13.24
CA SER A 73 -19.00 -8.70 14.09
C SER A 73 -19.10 -7.17 14.03
N LEU A 74 -17.98 -6.46 14.16
CA LEU A 74 -17.92 -5.00 14.05
C LEU A 74 -18.43 -4.50 12.69
N ALA A 75 -18.04 -5.17 11.61
CA ALA A 75 -18.50 -4.83 10.26
C ALA A 75 -20.04 -4.93 10.13
N ARG A 76 -20.66 -5.93 10.78
CA ARG A 76 -22.11 -6.16 10.71
C ARG A 76 -22.91 -5.27 11.65
N THR A 77 -22.38 -5.01 12.84
CA THR A 77 -23.15 -4.41 13.95
C THR A 77 -22.87 -2.91 14.10
N LYS A 78 -21.59 -2.54 14.13
CA LYS A 78 -21.15 -1.17 14.41
C LYS A 78 -20.98 -0.34 13.13
N TYR A 79 -20.58 -0.97 12.03
CA TYR A 79 -20.22 -0.29 10.78
C TYR A 79 -20.98 -0.79 9.55
N PRO A 80 -22.33 -0.84 9.57
CA PRO A 80 -23.12 -1.38 8.46
C PRO A 80 -22.92 -0.63 7.13
N ASN A 81 -22.52 0.65 7.21
CA ASN A 81 -22.29 1.53 6.07
C ASN A 81 -20.85 1.51 5.55
N ALA A 82 -19.93 0.77 6.17
CA ALA A 82 -18.57 0.60 5.67
C ALA A 82 -18.44 -0.70 4.84
N ASP A 83 -17.57 -0.70 3.83
CA ASP A 83 -17.19 -1.94 3.12
C ASP A 83 -15.99 -2.55 3.84
N ILE A 84 -16.25 -3.35 4.87
CA ILE A 84 -15.20 -4.02 5.66
C ILE A 84 -15.10 -5.47 5.21
N LYS A 85 -13.91 -5.86 4.76
CA LYS A 85 -13.54 -7.23 4.38
C LYS A 85 -12.52 -7.76 5.38
N VAL A 86 -12.59 -9.05 5.68
CA VAL A 86 -11.61 -9.73 6.55
C VAL A 86 -10.92 -10.81 5.73
N VAL A 87 -9.60 -10.74 5.66
CA VAL A 87 -8.73 -11.76 5.06
C VAL A 87 -8.02 -12.48 6.19
N THR A 88 -8.40 -13.73 6.45
CA THR A 88 -7.76 -14.57 7.48
C THR A 88 -6.76 -15.49 6.83
N LEU A 89 -5.51 -15.43 7.26
CA LEU A 89 -4.47 -16.35 6.82
C LEU A 89 -4.47 -17.61 7.70
N GLU A 90 -4.23 -18.77 7.10
CA GLU A 90 -4.25 -20.07 7.80
C GLU A 90 -3.19 -20.17 8.91
N LYS A 91 -2.08 -19.45 8.74
CA LYS A 91 -0.97 -19.39 9.70
C LYS A 91 -0.32 -18.02 9.66
N ASN A 92 0.34 -17.65 10.75
CA ASN A 92 1.19 -16.48 10.77
C ASN A 92 2.34 -16.62 9.77
N ILE A 93 2.33 -15.76 8.74
CA ILE A 93 3.41 -15.68 7.75
C ILE A 93 4.28 -14.45 8.00
N GLY A 94 3.79 -13.47 8.76
CA GLY A 94 4.47 -12.24 9.10
C GLY A 94 3.83 -11.01 8.44
N LYS A 95 4.10 -9.83 9.02
CA LYS A 95 3.51 -8.54 8.61
C LYS A 95 3.62 -8.26 7.12
N GLY A 96 4.78 -8.48 6.51
CA GLY A 96 4.98 -8.24 5.09
C GLY A 96 4.08 -9.14 4.24
N GLY A 97 3.90 -10.40 4.64
CA GLY A 97 3.02 -11.34 3.96
C GLY A 97 1.56 -10.93 4.10
N ALA A 98 1.13 -10.59 5.30
CA ALA A 98 -0.22 -10.10 5.57
C ALA A 98 -0.54 -8.83 4.76
N VAL A 99 0.35 -7.83 4.76
CA VAL A 99 0.21 -6.62 3.94
C VAL A 99 0.10 -6.98 2.46
N ARG A 100 0.97 -7.85 1.94
CA ARG A 100 0.92 -8.30 0.55
C ARG A 100 -0.44 -8.87 0.20
N HIS A 101 -0.99 -9.74 1.04
CA HIS A 101 -2.34 -10.28 0.85
C HIS A 101 -3.39 -9.18 0.84
N GLY A 102 -3.40 -8.26 1.81
CA GLY A 102 -4.35 -7.15 1.84
C GLY A 102 -4.30 -6.29 0.57
N MET A 103 -3.10 -5.90 0.15
CA MET A 103 -2.90 -5.05 -1.03
C MET A 103 -3.27 -5.73 -2.34
N LEU A 104 -3.10 -7.06 -2.44
CA LEU A 104 -3.53 -7.84 -3.61
C LEU A 104 -5.05 -8.07 -3.66
N HIS A 105 -5.75 -8.01 -2.53
CA HIS A 105 -7.22 -8.12 -2.48
C HIS A 105 -7.95 -6.77 -2.64
N ALA A 106 -7.21 -5.65 -2.64
CA ALA A 106 -7.78 -4.30 -2.67
C ALA A 106 -8.33 -3.87 -4.04
N GLY A 107 -9.55 -3.33 -4.01
CA GLY A 107 -10.37 -2.82 -5.10
C GLY A 107 -10.35 -1.28 -5.28
N GLY A 108 -9.66 -0.52 -4.44
CA GLY A 108 -9.50 0.94 -4.59
C GLY A 108 -8.45 1.41 -5.62
N GLU A 109 -8.64 2.61 -6.17
CA GLU A 109 -7.65 3.29 -7.04
C GLU A 109 -6.42 3.80 -6.28
N ARG A 110 -6.57 4.03 -4.97
CA ARG A 110 -5.50 4.35 -4.04
C ARG A 110 -5.58 3.42 -2.85
N LEU A 111 -4.47 2.79 -2.52
CA LEU A 111 -4.36 1.72 -1.53
C LEU A 111 -3.52 2.23 -0.36
N LEU A 112 -4.16 2.45 0.77
CA LEU A 112 -3.48 2.82 2.01
C LEU A 112 -3.15 1.57 2.81
N MET A 113 -1.86 1.39 3.11
CA MET A 113 -1.40 0.53 4.19
C MET A 113 -1.37 1.33 5.49
N ALA A 114 -1.91 0.75 6.57
CA ALA A 114 -1.84 1.33 7.90
C ALA A 114 -1.80 0.24 8.97
N ASP A 115 -1.06 0.48 10.06
CA ASP A 115 -0.97 -0.43 11.20
C ASP A 115 -2.27 -0.46 12.02
N ALA A 116 -2.69 -1.65 12.46
CA ALA A 116 -3.95 -1.84 13.16
C ALA A 116 -3.94 -1.33 14.61
N ASP A 117 -2.75 -1.14 15.19
CA ASP A 117 -2.54 -0.66 16.56
C ASP A 117 -3.02 0.79 16.78
N GLY A 118 -3.25 1.53 15.68
CA GLY A 118 -3.70 2.92 15.72
C GLY A 118 -2.58 3.93 15.99
N ALA A 119 -1.31 3.52 15.94
CA ALA A 119 -0.19 4.42 16.22
C ALA A 119 -0.12 5.60 15.23
N SER A 120 -0.51 5.38 13.97
CA SER A 120 -0.66 6.42 12.95
C SER A 120 -2.05 7.03 12.95
N ARG A 121 -2.11 8.35 12.69
CA ARG A 121 -3.36 9.10 12.57
C ARG A 121 -3.92 8.99 11.16
N ILE A 122 -5.19 8.59 11.04
CA ILE A 122 -5.83 8.44 9.72
C ILE A 122 -6.03 9.80 9.03
N GLU A 123 -6.11 10.89 9.79
CA GLU A 123 -6.28 12.25 9.26
C GLU A 123 -5.13 12.65 8.33
N ASP A 124 -3.93 12.08 8.55
CA ASP A 124 -2.75 12.33 7.71
C ASP A 124 -2.90 11.73 6.30
N LEU A 125 -3.92 10.91 6.04
CA LEU A 125 -4.28 10.45 4.70
C LEU A 125 -4.47 11.63 3.74
N ALA A 126 -5.02 12.75 4.19
CA ALA A 126 -5.20 13.93 3.34
C ALA A 126 -3.87 14.45 2.78
N ALA A 127 -2.81 14.47 3.60
CA ALA A 127 -1.50 14.95 3.18
C ALA A 127 -0.82 13.96 2.21
N LEU A 128 -0.93 12.65 2.48
CA LEU A 128 -0.46 11.61 1.54
C LEU A 128 -1.22 11.68 0.21
N TRP A 129 -2.53 11.93 0.26
CA TRP A 129 -3.39 12.02 -0.91
C TRP A 129 -3.00 13.21 -1.80
N SER A 130 -2.83 14.40 -1.22
CA SER A 130 -2.41 15.59 -1.95
C SER A 130 -1.02 15.42 -2.56
N ASN A 131 -0.06 14.86 -1.82
CA ASN A 131 1.28 14.61 -2.35
C ASN A 131 1.26 13.59 -3.50
N MET A 132 0.40 12.58 -3.43
CA MET A 132 0.21 11.65 -4.54
C MET A 132 -0.41 12.32 -5.78
N ASP A 133 -1.39 13.21 -5.59
CA ASP A 133 -1.95 14.01 -6.70
C ASP A 133 -0.85 14.85 -7.37
N GLU A 134 0.03 15.49 -6.60
CA GLU A 134 1.17 16.25 -7.12
C GLU A 134 2.15 15.39 -7.92
N ILE A 135 2.48 14.19 -7.44
CA ILE A 135 3.36 13.26 -8.16
C ILE A 135 2.70 12.80 -9.47
N ILE A 136 1.42 12.40 -9.43
CA ILE A 136 0.69 11.92 -10.59
C ILE A 136 0.54 13.01 -11.66
N ALA A 137 0.37 14.26 -11.26
CA ALA A 137 0.26 15.40 -12.17
C ALA A 137 1.55 15.72 -12.95
N LYS A 138 2.71 15.19 -12.54
CA LYS A 138 3.98 15.44 -13.24
C LYS A 138 4.00 14.74 -14.61
N PRO A 139 4.41 15.43 -15.69
CA PRO A 139 4.54 14.82 -17.02
C PRO A 139 5.50 13.61 -17.09
N SER A 140 6.46 13.54 -16.16
CA SER A 140 7.41 12.43 -16.04
C SER A 140 6.79 11.15 -15.46
N THR A 141 5.62 11.24 -14.83
CA THR A 141 4.99 10.12 -14.14
C THR A 141 4.31 9.19 -15.13
N LYS A 142 4.89 8.00 -15.30
CA LYS A 142 4.39 6.99 -16.23
C LYS A 142 3.21 6.23 -15.60
N ASN A 143 2.10 6.10 -16.35
CA ASN A 143 0.94 5.30 -15.98
C ASN A 143 0.37 5.64 -14.59
N GLU A 144 0.46 6.91 -14.18
CA GLU A 144 -0.05 7.40 -12.89
C GLU A 144 0.54 6.64 -11.68
N ARG A 145 1.74 6.07 -11.83
CA ARG A 145 2.40 5.27 -10.79
C ARG A 145 3.08 6.17 -9.79
N ALA A 146 2.54 6.18 -8.58
CA ALA A 146 3.10 6.87 -7.43
C ALA A 146 2.99 6.02 -6.16
N ALA A 147 3.94 6.23 -5.24
CA ALA A 147 3.86 5.81 -3.85
C ALA A 147 4.18 7.01 -2.95
N VAL A 148 3.55 7.08 -1.78
CA VAL A 148 3.81 8.11 -0.78
C VAL A 148 3.96 7.43 0.57
N VAL A 149 5.07 7.69 1.25
CA VAL A 149 5.34 7.17 2.59
C VAL A 149 5.11 8.25 3.64
N GLY A 150 4.42 7.89 4.72
CA GLY A 150 4.43 8.68 5.93
C GLY A 150 5.81 8.67 6.58
N SER A 151 6.18 9.75 7.27
CA SER A 151 7.49 9.90 7.88
C SER A 151 7.42 10.47 9.29
N ARG A 152 7.96 9.70 10.24
CA ARG A 152 8.12 10.08 11.64
C ARG A 152 9.46 10.76 11.90
N ALA A 153 10.28 10.99 10.87
CA ALA A 153 11.64 11.49 11.02
C ALA A 153 11.72 12.85 11.76
N HIS A 154 10.64 13.65 11.72
CA HIS A 154 10.53 14.91 12.44
C HIS A 154 10.30 14.72 13.96
N LEU A 155 9.73 13.60 14.40
CA LEU A 155 9.46 13.27 15.81
C LEU A 155 10.71 12.80 16.57
N VAL A 156 11.73 12.35 15.84
CA VAL A 156 13.02 11.85 16.36
C VAL A 156 13.85 12.98 17.02
N LYS A 157 13.45 14.25 16.90
CA LYS A 157 14.17 15.41 17.46
C LYS A 157 13.76 15.79 18.90
N THR A 158 12.92 14.99 19.56
CA THR A 158 12.49 15.26 20.94
C THR A 158 13.50 14.75 21.96
N GLU A 159 13.60 15.39 23.14
CA GLU A 159 14.48 14.97 24.26
C GLU A 159 14.29 13.49 24.66
N ALA A 160 13.15 12.89 24.30
CA ALA A 160 12.85 11.47 24.45
C ALA A 160 13.83 10.54 23.71
N VAL A 161 14.45 10.97 22.60
CA VAL A 161 15.44 10.18 21.86
C VAL A 161 16.77 10.09 22.60
N VAL A 162 17.15 11.12 23.36
CA VAL A 162 18.34 11.11 24.22
C VAL A 162 18.17 10.11 25.38
N LYS A 163 16.93 9.85 25.82
CA LYS A 163 16.59 8.86 26.85
C LYS A 163 16.49 7.41 26.34
N ARG A 164 16.61 7.16 25.03
CA ARG A 164 16.60 5.78 24.50
C ARG A 164 17.93 5.07 24.81
N SER A 165 17.87 3.75 25.02
CA SER A 165 19.04 2.89 25.20
C SER A 165 20.08 3.13 24.08
N LEU A 166 21.36 3.25 24.45
CA LEU A 166 22.50 3.37 23.54
C LEU A 166 22.44 2.36 22.38
N LEU A 167 21.97 1.13 22.67
CA LEU A 167 21.77 0.08 21.68
C LEU A 167 20.81 0.50 20.55
N ARG A 168 19.68 1.13 20.88
CA ARG A 168 18.70 1.57 19.88
C ARG A 168 19.29 2.66 18.96
N ASN A 169 20.11 3.55 19.51
CA ASN A 169 20.78 4.58 18.71
C ASN A 169 21.80 3.96 17.76
N ILE A 170 22.63 3.02 18.23
CA ILE A 170 23.59 2.28 17.39
C ILE A 170 22.86 1.54 16.26
N LEU A 171 21.80 0.81 16.58
CA LEU A 171 21.01 0.07 15.60
C LEU A 171 20.35 1.01 14.56
N MET A 172 19.84 2.15 14.99
CA MET A 172 19.25 3.17 14.11
C MET A 172 20.29 3.71 13.12
N TYR A 173 21.45 4.17 13.60
CA TYR A 173 22.50 4.70 12.73
C TYR A 173 23.07 3.62 11.80
N GLY A 174 23.21 2.38 12.29
CA GLY A 174 23.62 1.23 11.50
C GLY A 174 22.63 0.96 10.36
N LEU A 175 21.33 0.91 10.66
CA LEU A 175 20.29 0.75 9.65
C LEU A 175 20.34 1.88 8.62
N HIS A 176 20.40 3.15 9.04
CA HIS A 176 20.47 4.28 8.12
C HIS A 176 21.69 4.21 7.19
N THR A 177 22.83 3.74 7.69
CA THR A 177 24.03 3.51 6.88
C THR A 177 23.78 2.45 5.81
N ILE A 178 23.16 1.32 6.18
CA ILE A 178 22.83 0.26 5.23
C ILE A 178 21.80 0.75 4.21
N LEU A 179 20.79 1.53 4.62
CA LEU A 179 19.77 2.09 3.72
C LEU A 179 20.38 2.98 2.62
N ARG A 180 21.46 3.72 2.93
CA ARG A 180 22.23 4.48 1.94
C ARG A 180 22.92 3.55 0.94
N ILE A 181 23.56 2.48 1.43
CA ILE A 181 24.27 1.50 0.59
C ILE A 181 23.31 0.79 -0.37
N VAL A 182 22.15 0.35 0.12
CA VAL A 182 21.16 -0.34 -0.72
C VAL A 182 20.41 0.61 -1.66
N GLY A 183 20.55 1.93 -1.47
CA GLY A 183 20.10 2.94 -2.43
C GLY A 183 18.72 3.55 -2.15
N VAL A 184 18.21 3.45 -0.93
CA VAL A 184 16.97 4.13 -0.48
C VAL A 184 17.22 5.18 0.61
N GLY A 185 18.48 5.53 0.88
CA GLY A 185 18.86 6.45 1.95
C GLY A 185 18.38 7.91 1.80
N HIS A 186 17.72 8.27 0.70
CA HIS A 186 17.05 9.56 0.53
C HIS A 186 15.67 9.61 1.22
N ILE A 187 15.08 8.45 1.54
CA ILE A 187 13.84 8.32 2.29
C ILE A 187 14.20 8.22 3.77
N ARG A 188 13.76 9.18 4.58
CA ARG A 188 14.19 9.30 5.98
C ARG A 188 13.51 8.27 6.89
N ASP A 189 12.27 7.90 6.59
CA ASP A 189 11.54 6.87 7.33
C ASP A 189 11.00 5.78 6.40
N THR A 190 11.83 4.78 6.15
CA THR A 190 11.48 3.66 5.25
C THR A 190 10.45 2.72 5.86
N GLN A 191 10.36 2.64 7.18
CA GLN A 191 9.60 1.62 7.92
C GLN A 191 8.33 2.16 8.59
N CYS A 192 7.85 3.35 8.17
CA CYS A 192 6.55 3.83 8.63
C CYS A 192 5.44 2.94 8.08
N GLY A 193 4.55 2.45 8.95
CA GLY A 193 3.42 1.59 8.57
C GLY A 193 2.32 2.29 7.78
N PHE A 194 2.42 3.61 7.57
CA PHE A 194 1.44 4.44 6.89
C PHE A 194 1.93 4.80 5.48
N LYS A 195 1.48 4.08 4.46
CA LYS A 195 1.95 4.26 3.07
C LYS A 195 0.80 4.18 2.08
N LEU A 196 0.72 5.15 1.17
CA LEU A 196 -0.29 5.22 0.12
C LEU A 196 0.31 4.82 -1.22
N PHE A 197 -0.34 3.92 -1.95
CA PHE A 197 0.06 3.48 -3.28
C PHE A 197 -1.06 3.74 -4.28
N SER A 198 -0.71 4.26 -5.45
CA SER A 198 -1.62 4.19 -6.61
C SER A 198 -1.86 2.72 -6.97
N ARG A 199 -3.05 2.40 -7.50
CA ARG A 199 -3.38 1.05 -7.99
C ARG A 199 -2.33 0.52 -8.98
N SER A 200 -1.92 1.36 -9.92
CA SER A 200 -0.96 0.98 -10.96
C SER A 200 0.44 0.69 -10.40
N ALA A 201 0.85 1.36 -9.32
CA ALA A 201 2.07 1.04 -8.59
C ALA A 201 1.91 -0.27 -7.80
N ALA A 202 0.82 -0.41 -7.04
CA ALA A 202 0.56 -1.57 -6.20
C ALA A 202 0.53 -2.88 -7.02
N GLN A 203 -0.08 -2.86 -8.20
CA GLN A 203 -0.16 -4.01 -9.13
C GLN A 203 1.20 -4.48 -9.68
N GLN A 204 2.26 -3.71 -9.52
CA GLN A 204 3.62 -4.14 -9.87
C GLN A 204 4.49 -4.38 -8.65
N ILE A 205 4.30 -3.60 -7.59
CA ILE A 205 5.13 -3.70 -6.39
C ILE A 205 4.79 -4.98 -5.60
N PHE A 206 3.53 -5.19 -5.24
CA PHE A 206 3.15 -6.28 -4.32
C PHE A 206 3.27 -7.69 -4.94
N PRO A 207 3.00 -7.92 -6.25
CA PRO A 207 3.32 -9.21 -6.86
C PRO A 207 4.82 -9.54 -6.84
N SER A 208 5.68 -8.52 -6.88
CA SER A 208 7.15 -8.65 -6.83
C SER A 208 7.74 -8.68 -5.41
N GLN A 209 6.93 -8.53 -4.37
CA GLN A 209 7.37 -8.63 -2.98
C GLN A 209 7.62 -10.09 -2.58
N HIS A 210 8.76 -10.35 -1.94
CA HIS A 210 9.15 -11.68 -1.47
C HIS A 210 9.22 -11.78 0.05
N LEU A 211 9.61 -10.71 0.74
CA LEU A 211 9.80 -10.74 2.18
C LEU A 211 8.45 -10.72 2.91
N PRO A 212 8.16 -11.70 3.78
CA PRO A 212 6.98 -11.66 4.61
C PRO A 212 7.23 -11.01 5.98
N THR A 213 8.46 -10.61 6.28
CA THR A 213 8.96 -10.19 7.61
C THR A 213 9.11 -8.67 7.75
N TRP A 214 9.65 -8.19 8.88
CA TRP A 214 9.71 -6.78 9.30
C TRP A 214 10.31 -5.77 8.32
N ILE A 215 11.25 -6.16 7.45
CA ILE A 215 11.93 -5.22 6.54
C ILE A 215 11.34 -5.19 5.13
N PHE A 216 10.16 -5.79 4.95
CA PHE A 216 9.44 -5.79 3.66
C PHE A 216 9.25 -4.37 3.12
N ASP A 217 9.05 -3.36 3.98
CA ASP A 217 8.89 -1.97 3.56
C ASP A 217 10.08 -1.47 2.72
N VAL A 218 11.30 -1.84 3.08
CA VAL A 218 12.50 -1.48 2.31
C VAL A 218 12.53 -2.23 0.98
N GLU A 219 12.08 -3.48 0.95
CA GLU A 219 11.90 -4.22 -0.31
C GLU A 219 10.91 -3.50 -1.24
N LEU A 220 9.77 -3.04 -0.73
CA LEU A 220 8.78 -2.28 -1.53
C LEU A 220 9.41 -1.02 -2.14
N LEU A 221 10.22 -0.29 -1.38
CA LEU A 221 10.92 0.91 -1.85
C LEU A 221 12.01 0.59 -2.88
N LEU A 222 12.70 -0.54 -2.73
CA LEU A 222 13.67 -1.03 -3.70
C LEU A 222 12.99 -1.46 -5.01
N ILE A 223 11.83 -2.11 -4.93
CA ILE A 223 11.02 -2.48 -6.10
C ILE A 223 10.49 -1.21 -6.79
N ALA A 224 9.95 -0.25 -6.04
CA ALA A 224 9.50 1.04 -6.57
C ALA A 224 10.63 1.76 -7.32
N LYS A 225 11.83 1.83 -6.72
CA LYS A 225 13.03 2.39 -7.36
C LYS A 225 13.39 1.65 -8.65
N ALA A 226 13.39 0.32 -8.64
CA ALA A 226 13.71 -0.49 -9.82
C ALA A 226 12.69 -0.29 -10.96
N LEU A 227 11.44 0.04 -10.63
CA LEU A 227 10.37 0.35 -11.60
C LEU A 227 10.34 1.82 -12.03
N GLY A 228 11.20 2.67 -11.48
CA GLY A 228 11.16 4.12 -11.70
C GLY A 228 9.88 4.78 -11.19
N ILE A 229 9.26 4.22 -10.15
CA ILE A 229 8.09 4.78 -9.47
C ILE A 229 8.57 5.86 -8.50
N GLU A 230 8.04 7.07 -8.63
CA GLU A 230 8.36 8.15 -7.71
C GLU A 230 7.76 7.90 -6.34
N VAL A 231 8.57 8.13 -5.30
CA VAL A 231 8.20 7.96 -3.90
C VAL A 231 8.23 9.31 -3.19
N GLY A 232 7.06 9.80 -2.80
CA GLY A 232 6.93 10.97 -1.94
C GLY A 232 7.13 10.61 -0.47
N GLU A 233 7.60 11.57 0.34
CA GLU A 233 7.72 11.43 1.79
C GLU A 233 7.00 12.58 2.48
N VAL A 234 5.99 12.25 3.30
CA VAL A 234 5.11 13.23 3.97
C VAL A 234 5.23 13.07 5.49
N PRO A 235 5.44 14.15 6.27
CA PRO A 235 5.39 14.08 7.73
C PRO A 235 4.04 13.55 8.23
N VAL A 236 4.06 12.58 9.14
CA VAL A 236 2.83 12.05 9.77
C VAL A 236 2.99 11.97 11.29
N GLU A 237 1.89 12.20 11.98
CA GLU A 237 1.82 12.06 13.42
C GLU A 237 1.85 10.59 13.82
N TRP A 238 2.55 10.30 14.90
CA TRP A 238 2.70 8.95 15.43
C TRP A 238 2.83 8.98 16.94
N HIS A 239 2.12 8.08 17.61
CA HIS A 239 2.21 7.91 19.05
C HIS A 239 2.60 6.48 19.43
N GLU A 240 3.23 6.34 20.59
CA GLU A 240 3.66 5.03 21.08
C GLU A 240 2.47 4.25 21.63
N VAL A 241 2.26 3.05 21.07
CA VAL A 241 1.26 2.09 21.56
C VAL A 241 1.99 1.03 22.39
N ALA A 242 1.59 0.87 23.65
CA ALA A 242 2.18 -0.09 24.57
C ALA A 242 1.85 -1.55 24.17
N GLY A 243 2.69 -2.50 24.59
CA GLY A 243 2.43 -3.94 24.42
C GLY A 243 3.19 -4.62 23.28
N SER A 244 4.22 -3.99 22.72
CA SER A 244 5.07 -4.63 21.70
C SER A 244 5.79 -5.86 22.28
N LYS A 245 5.58 -7.01 21.64
CA LYS A 245 6.25 -8.29 21.96
C LYS A 245 7.57 -8.47 21.18
N LEU A 246 8.05 -7.44 20.50
CA LEU A 246 9.21 -7.53 19.61
C LEU A 246 10.53 -7.52 20.39
N ASN A 247 11.31 -8.59 20.25
CA ASN A 247 12.70 -8.59 20.69
C ASN A 247 13.56 -7.77 19.71
N VAL A 248 14.06 -6.63 20.16
CA VAL A 248 14.82 -5.67 19.34
C VAL A 248 16.07 -6.29 18.71
N VAL A 249 16.80 -7.16 19.44
CA VAL A 249 18.04 -7.77 18.94
C VAL A 249 17.73 -8.80 17.86
N THR A 250 16.83 -9.74 18.15
CA THR A 250 16.44 -10.78 17.19
C THR A 250 15.84 -10.16 15.93
N ALA A 251 14.99 -9.14 16.07
CA ALA A 251 14.42 -8.43 14.95
C ALA A 251 15.50 -7.71 14.11
N SER A 252 16.49 -7.08 14.75
CA SER A 252 17.57 -6.40 14.03
C SER A 252 18.43 -7.36 13.21
N ILE A 253 18.75 -8.53 13.76
CA ILE A 253 19.50 -9.58 13.04
C ILE A 253 18.69 -10.10 11.85
N GLN A 254 17.40 -10.38 12.06
CA GLN A 254 16.50 -10.81 10.98
C GLN A 254 16.40 -9.76 9.88
N MET A 255 16.21 -8.48 10.23
CA MET A 255 16.15 -7.37 9.28
C MET A 255 17.44 -7.25 8.47
N LEU A 256 18.61 -7.38 9.10
CA LEU A 256 19.90 -7.35 8.41
C LEU A 256 20.02 -8.50 7.40
N ARG A 257 19.73 -9.74 7.84
CA ARG A 257 19.76 -10.92 6.98
C ARG A 257 18.83 -10.75 5.78
N ASP A 258 17.59 -10.35 6.03
CA ASP A 258 16.56 -10.22 5.00
C ASP A 258 16.93 -9.12 3.98
N LEU A 259 17.54 -8.03 4.44
CA LEU A 259 18.03 -6.98 3.55
C LEU A 259 19.20 -7.45 2.66
N VAL A 260 20.12 -8.25 3.21
CA VAL A 260 21.19 -8.89 2.42
C VAL A 260 20.59 -9.83 1.38
N VAL A 261 19.60 -10.65 1.75
CA VAL A 261 18.90 -11.57 0.83
C VAL A 261 18.21 -10.80 -0.30
N VAL A 262 17.44 -9.76 0.02
CA VAL A 262 16.79 -8.90 -1.00
C VAL A 262 17.83 -8.35 -1.97
N ARG A 263 18.90 -7.75 -1.44
CA ARG A 263 19.87 -7.07 -2.30
C ARG A 263 20.68 -8.04 -3.15
N ALA A 264 21.10 -9.16 -2.60
CA ALA A 264 21.77 -10.21 -3.38
C ALA A 264 20.88 -10.74 -4.51
N ASN A 265 19.62 -11.06 -4.24
CA ASN A 265 18.71 -11.58 -5.26
C ASN A 265 18.35 -10.56 -6.35
N MET A 266 18.23 -9.27 -6.00
CA MET A 266 18.02 -8.21 -6.97
C MET A 266 19.26 -7.97 -7.84
N VAL A 267 20.46 -7.99 -7.25
CA VAL A 267 21.74 -7.79 -7.98
C VAL A 267 22.02 -8.95 -8.94
N VAL A 268 21.77 -10.19 -8.50
CA VAL A 268 21.92 -11.39 -9.34
C VAL A 268 20.79 -11.51 -10.38
N GLY A 269 19.74 -10.69 -10.28
CA GLY A 269 18.60 -10.69 -11.21
C GLY A 269 17.62 -11.86 -11.01
N ARG A 270 17.73 -12.58 -9.89
CA ARG A 270 16.78 -13.64 -9.49
C ARG A 270 15.42 -13.06 -9.10
N TRP A 271 15.41 -11.91 -8.44
CA TRP A 271 14.18 -11.18 -8.10
C TRP A 271 14.06 -9.96 -9.00
N LYS A 272 13.10 -10.01 -9.93
CA LYS A 272 12.83 -8.93 -10.89
C LYS A 272 11.58 -8.16 -10.49
N ALA A 273 11.67 -6.85 -10.55
CA ALA A 273 10.51 -5.98 -10.38
C ALA A 273 9.58 -6.09 -11.59
N GLY A 274 8.27 -5.99 -11.36
CA GLY A 274 7.25 -5.95 -12.42
C GLY A 274 6.95 -7.28 -13.11
N HIS A 275 7.60 -8.38 -12.71
CA HIS A 275 7.35 -9.73 -13.22
C HIS A 275 6.41 -10.50 -12.28
N GLY A 276 5.23 -9.93 -12.01
CA GLY A 276 4.12 -10.71 -11.46
C GLY A 276 3.65 -11.70 -12.54
N HIS A 277 3.43 -12.96 -12.17
CA HIS A 277 2.89 -13.96 -13.09
C HIS A 277 1.51 -13.50 -13.59
N GLY A 278 1.45 -13.04 -14.84
CA GLY A 278 0.27 -12.99 -15.71
C GLY A 278 -0.84 -11.99 -15.36
N VAL A 279 -0.74 -10.76 -15.88
CA VAL A 279 -1.78 -10.19 -16.76
C VAL A 279 -1.07 -9.29 -17.77
N THR A 280 -0.77 -9.84 -18.95
CA THR A 280 -0.44 -9.02 -20.11
C THR A 280 -1.73 -8.35 -20.56
N ILE A 281 -1.92 -7.06 -20.27
CA ILE A 281 -2.88 -6.26 -21.02
C ILE A 281 -2.27 -6.11 -22.41
N VAL A 282 -2.74 -6.93 -23.34
CA VAL A 282 -2.40 -6.78 -24.75
C VAL A 282 -3.12 -5.53 -25.22
N ASP A 283 -2.39 -4.42 -25.32
CA ASP A 283 -2.87 -3.23 -26.01
C ASP A 283 -3.19 -3.63 -27.46
N GLY A 284 -4.47 -3.62 -27.80
CA GLY A 284 -4.98 -3.94 -29.12
C GLY A 284 -4.60 -2.87 -30.15
N LYS A 285 -3.31 -2.70 -30.44
CA LYS A 285 -2.87 -2.07 -31.68
C LYS A 285 -2.69 -3.17 -32.72
N ARG A 286 -3.70 -3.30 -33.59
CA ARG A 286 -3.55 -3.99 -34.87
C ARG A 286 -2.33 -3.44 -35.58
N SER A 287 -1.32 -4.29 -35.74
CA SER A 287 -0.37 -4.20 -36.82
C SER A 287 -1.16 -4.13 -38.14
N LYS A 288 -1.11 -2.99 -38.83
CA LYS A 288 -1.25 -3.00 -40.28
C LYS A 288 0.11 -3.46 -40.80
N GLY A 289 0.17 -4.71 -41.22
CA GLY A 289 1.24 -5.25 -42.05
C GLY A 289 0.72 -5.31 -43.49
N ASP A 290 1.62 -4.95 -44.40
CA ASP A 290 1.43 -4.71 -45.83
C ASP A 290 0.94 -5.91 -46.64
#